data_AF-A0A350AKM8-F1
#
_entry.id   AF-A0A350AKM8-F1
#
_cell.length_a   1.000
_cell.length_b   1.000
_cell.length_c   1.000
_cell.angle_alpha   90.00
_cell.angle_beta   90.00
_cell.angle_gamma   90.00
#
_symmetry.space_group_name_H-M   'P 1'
#
loop_
_entity.id
_entity.type
_entity.pdbx_description
1 polymer ?
#
loop_
_entity_poly.entity_id
_entity_poly.type
_entity_poly.pdbx_seq_one_letter_code
_entity_poly.pdbx_strand_id
1 'polypeptide(L)' 'QVRDGAGEKQLKKIEAMILSMTAMERHNPDIINGSRKLRIARGSGTTTRDVNQLLNQFTQLKKLTKSL' A
#
# COMPACT_ATOMS: atom_id res chain seq x y z
N GLN A 1 2.79 26.76 -11.39
CA GLN A 1 3.60 25.55 -11.67
C GLN A 1 2.93 24.37 -10.97
N VAL A 2 1.94 23.76 -11.62
CA VAL A 2 1.16 22.67 -11.02
C VAL A 2 1.75 21.35 -11.50
N ARG A 3 2.43 20.64 -10.59
CA ARG A 3 3.04 19.33 -10.84
C ARG A 3 2.00 18.22 -10.62
N ASP A 4 0.87 18.26 -11.32
CA ASP A 4 -0.28 17.41 -10.97
C ASP A 4 -0.20 15.98 -11.49
N GLY A 5 0.55 15.72 -12.56
CA GLY A 5 0.60 14.38 -13.17
C GLY A 5 1.40 13.33 -12.38
N ALA A 6 2.31 13.75 -11.49
CA ALA A 6 3.12 12.83 -10.70
C ALA A 6 2.37 12.27 -9.48
N GLY A 7 1.58 13.13 -8.81
CA GLY A 7 0.75 12.73 -7.67
C GLY A 7 -0.38 11.78 -8.09
N GLU A 8 -1.03 12.05 -9.22
CA GLU A 8 -2.11 11.21 -9.75
C GLU A 8 -1.63 9.78 -10.07
N LYS A 9 -0.46 9.66 -10.71
CA LYS A 9 0.14 8.34 -11.01
C LYS A 9 0.47 7.55 -9.75
N GLN A 10 0.92 8.23 -8.69
CA GLN A 10 1.21 7.58 -7.42
C GLN A 10 -0.07 7.12 -6.71
N LEU A 11 -1.12 7.95 -6.71
CA LEU A 11 -2.43 7.59 -6.15
C LEU A 11 -3.02 6.37 -6.86
N LYS A 12 -2.97 6.34 -8.19
CA LYS A 12 -3.43 5.18 -8.99
C LYS A 12 -2.70 3.88 -8.63
N LYS A 13 -1.38 3.94 -8.39
CA LYS A 13 -0.61 2.78 -7.94
C LYS A 13 -1.04 2.30 -6.55
N ILE A 14 -1.27 3.24 -5.63
CA ILE A 14 -1.73 2.90 -4.28
C ILE A 14 -3.11 2.25 -4.35
N GLU A 15 -4.03 2.83 -5.10
CA GLU A 15 -5.37 2.28 -5.31
C GLU A 15 -5.31 0.85 -5.87
N ALA A 16 -4.52 0.62 -6.93
CA ALA A 16 -4.34 -0.71 -7.52
C ALA A 16 -3.81 -1.73 -6.50
N MET A 17 -2.86 -1.34 -5.64
CA MET A 17 -2.35 -2.20 -4.56
C MET A 17 -3.44 -2.55 -3.53
N ILE A 18 -4.23 -1.57 -3.10
CA ILE A 18 -5.31 -1.77 -2.12
C ILE A 18 -6.45 -2.64 -2.71
N LEU A 19 -6.77 -2.47 -4.00
CA LEU A 19 -7.76 -3.28 -4.70
C LEU A 19 -7.29 -4.73 -4.89
N SER A 20 -5.98 -4.98 -4.93
CA SER A 20 -5.37 -6.32 -5.02
C SER A 20 -5.23 -7.04 -3.68
N MET A 21 -5.61 -6.38 -2.57
CA MET A 21 -5.69 -6.98 -1.24
C MET A 21 -7.05 -7.64 -1.01
N THR A 22 -7.05 -8.69 -0.20
CA THR A 22 -8.28 -9.25 0.36
C THR A 22 -8.85 -8.34 1.45
N ALA A 23 -10.14 -8.49 1.77
CA ALA A 23 -10.76 -7.75 2.86
C ALA A 23 -10.01 -7.93 4.19
N MET A 24 -9.58 -9.16 4.51
CA MET A 24 -8.83 -9.47 5.72
C MET A 24 -7.49 -8.72 5.79
N GLU A 25 -6.75 -8.66 4.68
CA GLU A 25 -5.47 -7.95 4.60
C GLU A 25 -5.64 -6.44 4.71
N ARG A 26 -6.73 -5.87 4.20
CA ARG A 26 -7.03 -4.43 4.35
C ARG A 26 -7.36 -4.06 5.79
N HIS A 27 -8.13 -4.91 6.48
CA HIS A 27 -8.48 -4.67 7.89
C HIS A 27 -7.28 -4.91 8.82
N ASN A 28 -6.42 -5.87 8.48
CA ASN A 28 -5.24 -6.20 9.26
C ASN A 28 -3.99 -6.30 8.37
N PRO A 29 -3.29 -5.19 8.11
CA PRO A 29 -2.09 -5.21 7.28
C PRO A 29 -0.92 -6.03 7.87
N ASP A 30 -0.94 -6.31 9.18
CA ASP A 30 0.12 -7.04 9.88
C ASP A 30 0.22 -8.52 9.42
N ILE A 31 -0.84 -9.09 8.81
CA ILE A 31 -0.82 -10.46 8.26
C ILE A 31 -0.14 -10.56 6.89
N ILE A 32 0.25 -9.43 6.27
CA ILE A 32 0.81 -9.38 4.92
C ILE A 32 2.30 -9.81 4.93
N ASN A 33 2.51 -11.13 4.84
CA ASN A 33 3.83 -11.75 4.69
C ASN A 33 4.37 -11.67 3.24
N GLY A 34 5.57 -12.21 3.00
CA GLY A 34 6.24 -12.15 1.68
C GLY A 34 5.41 -12.73 0.52
N SER A 35 4.73 -13.85 0.74
CA SER A 35 3.86 -14.48 -0.28
C SER A 35 2.69 -13.57 -0.65
N ARG A 36 2.03 -12.97 0.37
CA ARG A 36 0.94 -12.01 0.15
C ARG A 36 1.42 -10.74 -0.56
N LYS A 37 2.58 -10.20 -0.18
CA LYS A 37 3.18 -9.04 -0.89
C LYS A 37 3.41 -9.35 -2.36
N LEU A 38 3.93 -10.53 -2.68
CA LEU A 38 4.17 -10.96 -4.06
C LEU A 38 2.87 -11.07 -4.85
N ARG A 39 1.81 -11.64 -4.26
CA ARG A 39 0.49 -11.74 -4.88
C ARG A 39 -0.11 -10.35 -5.16
N ILE A 40 -0.07 -9.46 -4.17
CA ILE A 40 -0.57 -8.08 -4.30
C ILE A 40 0.17 -7.36 -5.40
N ALA A 41 1.51 -7.36 -5.35
CA ALA A 41 2.37 -6.71 -6.34
C ALA A 41 2.07 -7.16 -7.78
N ARG A 42 1.93 -8.49 -7.98
CA ARG A 42 1.55 -9.06 -9.28
C ARG A 42 0.14 -8.62 -9.71
N GLY A 43 -0.83 -8.64 -8.81
CA GLY A 43 -2.21 -8.23 -9.08
C GLY A 43 -2.36 -6.74 -9.41
N SER A 44 -1.52 -5.89 -8.82
CA SER A 44 -1.57 -4.44 -9.01
C SER A 44 -0.60 -3.91 -10.08
N GLY A 45 0.22 -4.77 -10.68
CA GLY A 45 1.27 -4.36 -11.63
C GLY A 45 2.37 -3.51 -10.97
N THR A 46 2.64 -3.73 -9.68
CA THR A 46 3.68 -3.02 -8.91
C THR A 46 4.75 -4.00 -8.41
N THR A 47 5.74 -3.49 -7.66
CA THR A 47 6.78 -4.32 -7.06
C THR A 47 6.48 -4.64 -5.60
N THR A 48 7.09 -5.71 -5.07
CA THR A 48 7.02 -6.02 -3.63
C THR A 48 7.60 -4.90 -2.76
N ARG A 49 8.54 -4.11 -3.30
CA ARG A 49 9.10 -2.92 -2.65
C ARG A 49 8.05 -1.83 -2.50
N ASP A 50 7.26 -1.57 -3.55
CA ASP A 50 6.18 -0.58 -3.50
C ASP A 50 5.14 -0.95 -2.43
N VAL A 51 4.75 -2.24 -2.39
CA VAL A 51 3.84 -2.75 -1.37
C VAL A 51 4.44 -2.60 0.04
N ASN A 52 5.73 -2.92 0.22
CA ASN A 52 6.39 -2.78 1.51
C ASN A 52 6.47 -1.31 1.96
N GLN A 53 6.71 -0.39 1.03
CA GLN A 53 6.72 1.05 1.32
C GLN A 53 5.34 1.53 1.77
N LEU A 54 4.27 1.09 1.10
CA LEU A 54 2.89 1.39 1.50
C LEU A 54 2.60 0.90 2.93
N LEU A 55 2.96 -0.35 3.26
CA LEU A 55 2.75 -0.92 4.60
C LEU A 55 3.53 -0.18 5.69
N ASN A 56 4.75 0.25 5.39
CA ASN A 56 5.56 1.05 6.31
C ASN A 56 4.94 2.41 6.56
N GLN A 57 4.47 3.10 5.51
CA GLN A 57 3.79 4.39 5.64
C GLN A 57 2.51 4.25 6.47
N PHE A 58 1.71 3.22 6.21
CA PHE A 58 0.51 2.93 7.00
C PHE A 58 0.85 2.69 8.48
N THR A 59 1.87 1.90 8.77
CA THR A 59 2.32 1.64 10.15
C THR A 59 2.78 2.91 10.86
N GLN A 60 3.49 3.81 10.16
CA GLN A 60 3.90 5.09 10.72
C GLN A 60 2.69 5.97 11.05
N LEU A 61 1.72 6.08 10.15
CA LEU A 61 0.48 6.83 10.39
C LEU A 61 -0.32 6.25 11.57
N LYS A 62 -0.46 4.91 11.64
CA LYS A 62 -1.12 4.21 12.75
C LYS A 62 -0.47 4.51 14.10
N LYS A 63 0.86 4.61 14.15
CA LYS A 63 1.60 4.99 15.38
C LYS A 63 1.28 6.42 15.80
N LEU A 64 1.27 7.36 14.86
CA LEU A 64 0.95 8.76 15.14
C LEU A 64 -0.47 8.90 15.70
N THR A 65 -1.48 8.27 15.10
CA THR A 65 -2.87 8.31 15.59
C THR A 65 -3.04 7.69 16.97
N LYS A 66 -2.23 6.69 17.32
CA LYS A 66 -2.27 6.04 18.65
C LYS A 66 -1.57 6.88 19.74
N SER A 67 -0.64 7.75 19.35
CA SER A 67 0.10 8.63 20.27
C SER A 67 -0.56 9.98 20.49
N LEU A 68 -1.71 10.23 19.84
CA LEU A 68 -2.62 11.36 20.09
C LEU A 68 -3.73 10.90 21.04
#